data_AF-A0A0N0LQD1-F1
#
_entry.id   AF-A0A0N0LQD1-F1
#
_cell.length_a   1.000
_cell.length_b   1.000
_cell.length_c   1.000
_cell.angle_alpha   90.00
_cell.angle_beta   90.00
_cell.angle_gamma   90.00
#
_symmetry.space_group_name_H-M   'P 1'
#
loop_
_entity.id
_entity.type
_entity.pdbx_description
1 polymer ?
#
loop_
_entity_poly.entity_id
_entity_poly.type
_entity_poly.pdbx_seq_one_letter_code
_entity_poly.pdbx_strand_id
1 'polypeptide(L)'
;MKQKIKKLAYTIPLDSDYIHDANIVVAKINVPSKKDKKQTAISISLNLNDDTKDITHPEWKVIIPKRKVKELRKALKRICKD
;
A
#
# COMPACT_ATOMS: atom_id res chain seq x y z
N MET A 1 8.46 -23.72 -19.25
CA MET A 1 7.43 -22.68 -19.01
C MET A 1 7.93 -21.74 -17.90
N LYS A 2 8.16 -20.45 -18.19
CA LYS A 2 8.53 -19.47 -17.15
C LYS A 2 7.28 -19.14 -16.33
N GLN A 3 7.19 -19.64 -15.10
CA GLN A 3 6.14 -19.23 -14.17
C GLN A 3 6.33 -17.73 -13.87
N LYS A 4 5.47 -16.87 -14.43
CA LYS A 4 5.39 -15.47 -14.04
C LYS A 4 4.86 -15.42 -12.61
N ILE A 5 5.74 -15.33 -11.63
CA ILE A 5 5.37 -15.07 -10.24
C ILE A 5 4.56 -13.77 -10.24
N LYS A 6 3.25 -13.87 -9.96
CA LYS A 6 2.38 -12.70 -9.83
C LYS A 6 2.89 -11.90 -8.63
N LYS A 7 3.53 -10.76 -8.86
CA LYS A 7 3.95 -9.84 -7.79
C LYS A 7 2.74 -9.53 -6.91
N LEU A 8 2.79 -9.99 -5.65
CA LEU A 8 1.74 -9.79 -4.64
C LEU A 8 1.83 -8.42 -3.98
N ALA A 9 2.97 -7.75 -4.14
CA ALA A 9 3.23 -6.40 -3.68
C ALA A 9 3.90 -5.57 -4.78
N TYR A 10 3.65 -4.27 -4.74
CA TYR A 10 4.24 -3.26 -5.60
C TYR A 10 4.82 -2.15 -4.71
N THR A 11 6.03 -1.70 -5.01
CA THR A 11 6.73 -0.67 -4.23
C THR A 11 6.89 0.56 -5.10
N ILE A 12 6.57 1.73 -4.54
CA ILE A 12 6.72 3.04 -5.17
C ILE A 12 7.78 3.80 -4.36
N PRO A 13 8.96 4.09 -4.92
CA PRO A 13 9.93 4.95 -4.26
C PRO A 13 9.37 6.37 -4.17
N LEU A 14 9.62 7.03 -3.05
CA LEU A 14 9.28 8.44 -2.86
C LEU A 14 10.54 9.26 -3.05
N ASP A 15 10.59 9.99 -4.15
CA ASP A 15 11.60 11.03 -4.35
C ASP A 15 11.12 12.29 -3.62
N SER A 16 11.71 12.56 -2.46
CA SER A 16 11.46 13.75 -1.66
C SER A 16 12.78 14.29 -1.13
N ASP A 17 12.97 15.60 -1.24
CA ASP A 17 14.15 16.30 -0.70
C ASP A 17 14.23 16.20 0.84
N TYR A 18 13.12 15.84 1.51
CA TYR A 18 13.01 15.76 2.96
C TYR A 18 13.02 14.35 3.52
N ILE A 19 12.83 13.32 2.67
CA ILE A 19 12.72 11.94 3.11
C ILE A 19 13.56 11.05 2.20
N HIS A 20 14.74 10.67 2.68
CA HIS A 20 15.62 9.75 1.96
C HIS A 20 15.14 8.30 2.12
N ASP A 21 15.20 7.51 1.05
CA ASP A 21 14.87 6.08 1.01
C ASP A 21 13.47 5.66 1.48
N ALA A 22 12.49 6.58 1.42
CA ALA A 22 11.11 6.22 1.70
C ALA A 22 10.40 5.55 0.54
N ASN A 23 9.50 4.62 0.87
CA ASN A 23 8.80 3.81 -0.10
C ASN A 23 7.34 3.59 0.31
N ILE A 24 6.41 3.69 -0.65
CA ILE A 24 5.04 3.21 -0.47
C ILE A 24 4.98 1.76 -0.94
N VAL A 25 4.51 0.85 -0.07
CA VAL A 25 4.28 -0.55 -0.40
C VAL A 25 2.78 -0.80 -0.55
N VAL A 26 2.38 -1.25 -1.73
CA VAL A 26 1.01 -1.62 -2.07
C VAL A 26 0.92 -3.14 -2.22
N ALA A 27 0.28 -3.82 -1.27
CA ALA A 27 0.20 -5.28 -1.25
C ALA A 27 -1.25 -5.78 -1.32
N LYS A 28 -1.48 -6.90 -1.99
CA LYS A 28 -2.77 -7.60 -1.96
C LYS A 28 -2.81 -8.54 -0.75
N ILE A 29 -3.80 -8.36 0.11
CA ILE A 29 -4.01 -9.22 1.29
C ILE A 29 -5.36 -9.94 1.20
N ASN A 30 -5.42 -11.12 1.81
CA ASN A 30 -6.67 -11.86 2.01
C ASN A 30 -7.12 -11.63 3.44
N VAL A 31 -8.30 -11.04 3.61
CA VAL A 31 -8.93 -10.80 4.90
C VAL A 31 -9.91 -11.93 5.19
N PRO A 32 -9.74 -12.68 6.30
CA PRO A 32 -10.70 -13.68 6.71
C PRO A 32 -12.04 -13.00 7.03
N SER A 33 -13.15 -13.57 6.55
CA SER A 33 -14.49 -13.05 6.79
C SER A 33 -15.33 -14.13 7.46
N LYS A 34 -16.15 -13.74 8.44
CA LYS A 34 -17.05 -14.62 9.21
C LYS A 34 -18.05 -15.43 8.36
N LYS A 35 -18.17 -15.18 7.04
CA LYS A 35 -19.13 -15.82 6.12
C LYS A 35 -18.48 -16.69 5.04
N ASP A 36 -17.31 -17.28 5.32
CA ASP A 36 -16.58 -18.20 4.42
C ASP A 36 -16.13 -17.61 3.06
N LYS A 37 -16.42 -16.34 2.81
CA LYS A 37 -15.98 -15.62 1.61
C LYS A 37 -14.64 -14.95 1.90
N LYS A 38 -13.56 -15.48 1.33
CA LYS A 38 -12.25 -14.82 1.29
C LYS A 38 -12.42 -13.42 0.68
N GLN A 39 -12.30 -12.36 1.50
CA GLN A 39 -12.36 -11.00 1.01
C GLN A 39 -10.96 -10.54 0.67
N THR A 40 -10.75 -10.08 -0.56
CA THR A 40 -9.48 -9.44 -0.92
C THR A 40 -9.51 -7.98 -0.51
N ALA A 41 -8.41 -7.52 0.09
CA ALA A 41 -8.13 -6.10 0.33
C ALA A 41 -6.75 -5.72 -0.25
N ILE A 42 -6.53 -4.42 -0.38
CA ILE A 42 -5.25 -3.82 -0.72
C ILE A 42 -4.74 -3.13 0.54
N SER A 43 -3.51 -3.46 0.94
CA SER A 43 -2.75 -2.75 1.96
C SER A 43 -1.91 -1.69 1.27
N ILE A 44 -1.94 -0.45 1.75
CA ILE A 44 -1.00 0.60 1.39
C ILE A 44 -0.27 0.98 2.67
N SER A 45 1.04 0.83 2.70
CA SER A 45 1.88 1.17 3.85
C SER A 45 3.03 2.08 3.45
N LEU A 46 3.37 3.02 4.32
CA LEU A 46 4.56 3.85 4.17
C LEU A 46 5.71 3.19 4.93
N ASN A 47 6.83 2.98 4.25
CA ASN A 47 8.08 2.57 4.86
C ASN A 47 9.03 3.77 4.84
N LEU A 48 9.44 4.23 6.01
CA LEU A 48 10.43 5.28 6.19
C LEU A 48 11.72 4.61 6.63
N ASN A 49 12.78 4.78 5.86
CA ASN A 49 14.09 4.24 6.20
C ASN A 49 14.79 5.26 7.10
N ASP A 50 14.34 5.36 8.35
CA ASP A 50 14.93 6.27 9.32
C ASP A 50 16.00 5.51 10.11
N ASP A 51 17.28 5.83 9.88
CA ASP A 51 18.41 5.33 10.68
C ASP A 51 18.38 5.86 12.14
N THR A 52 17.34 6.62 12.51
CA THR A 52 17.11 7.09 13.88
C THR A 52 16.45 6.00 14.72
N LYS A 53 17.29 5.30 15.49
CA LYS A 53 16.97 4.17 16.39
C LYS A 53 15.91 4.39 17.49
N ASP A 54 15.26 5.56 17.60
CA ASP A 54 14.53 5.92 18.83
C ASP A 54 13.10 6.44 18.64
N ILE A 55 12.52 6.37 17.45
CA ILE A 55 11.10 6.73 17.29
C ILE A 55 10.36 5.49 16.84
N THR A 56 9.39 5.08 17.65
CA THR A 56 8.42 4.05 17.27
C THR A 56 7.56 4.68 16.17
N HIS A 57 8.01 4.66 14.91
CA HIS A 57 7.21 5.20 13.81
C HIS A 57 5.91 4.39 13.77
N PRO A 58 4.74 5.00 14.01
CA PRO A 58 3.48 4.27 13.91
C PRO A 58 3.41 3.73 12.49
N GLU A 59 3.26 2.41 12.30
CA GLU A 59 3.20 1.82 10.96
C GLU A 59 1.99 2.43 10.23
N TRP A 60 2.21 3.41 9.35
CA TRP A 60 1.14 4.08 8.61
C TRP A 60 0.64 3.10 7.56
N LYS A 61 -0.41 2.36 7.92
CA LYS A 61 -0.99 1.30 7.09
C LYS A 61 -2.48 1.50 6.91
N VAL A 62 -2.90 1.57 5.65
CA VAL A 62 -4.31 1.67 5.27
C VAL A 62 -4.73 0.38 4.57
N ILE A 63 -5.83 -0.21 5.05
CA ILE A 63 -6.43 -1.40 4.44
C ILE A 63 -7.69 -0.99 3.67
N ILE A 64 -7.69 -1.22 2.36
CA ILE A 64 -8.77 -0.86 1.45
C ILE A 64 -9.43 -2.13 0.91
N PRO A 65 -10.72 -2.37 1.18
CA PRO A 65 -11.45 -3.45 0.55
C PRO A 65 -11.38 -3.35 -0.98
N LYS A 66 -11.18 -4.47 -1.69
CA LYS A 66 -11.04 -4.45 -3.16
C LYS A 66 -12.19 -3.73 -3.87
N ARG A 67 -13.41 -3.81 -3.33
CA ARG A 67 -14.61 -3.12 -3.86
C ARG A 67 -14.48 -1.59 -3.87
N LYS A 68 -13.65 -1.00 -2.99
CA LYS A 68 -13.46 0.45 -2.85
C LYS A 68 -12.28 1.01 -3.66
N VAL A 69 -11.45 0.16 -4.27
CA VAL A 69 -10.26 0.60 -5.05
C VAL A 69 -10.64 1.53 -6.21
N LYS A 70 -11.78 1.28 -6.87
CA LYS A 70 -12.26 2.13 -7.98
C LYS A 70 -12.64 3.53 -7.50
N GLU A 71 -13.24 3.64 -6.32
CA GLU A 71 -13.59 4.93 -5.70
C GLU A 71 -12.33 5.69 -5.29
N LEU A 72 -11.38 5.02 -4.64
CA LEU A 72 -10.08 5.61 -4.27
C LEU A 72 -9.35 6.15 -5.51
N ARG A 73 -9.26 5.38 -6.59
CA ARG A 73 -8.63 5.84 -7.85
C ARG A 73 -9.31 7.09 -8.42
N LYS A 74 -10.64 7.18 -8.33
CA LYS A 74 -11.38 8.37 -8.80
C LYS A 74 -11.10 9.58 -7.91
N ALA A 75 -11.02 9.40 -6.59
CA ALA A 75 -10.69 10.47 -5.65
C ALA A 75 -9.27 11.00 -5.90
N LEU A 76 -8.28 10.12 -5.99
CA LEU A 76 -6.89 10.50 -6.30
C LEU A 76 -6.80 11.26 -7.63
N LYS A 77 -7.47 10.78 -8.69
CA LYS A 77 -7.51 11.47 -9.99
C LYS A 77 -8.16 12.85 -9.96
N ARG A 78 -9.04 13.14 -8.99
CA ARG A 78 -9.67 14.46 -8.86
C ARG A 78 -8.75 15.43 -8.15
N ILE A 79 -7.98 14.94 -7.18
CA ILE A 79 -7.06 15.75 -6.40
C ILE A 79 -5.77 16.05 -7.19
N CYS A 80 -5.24 15.08 -7.93
CA CYS A 80 -4.02 15.27 -8.75
C CYS A 80 -4.29 15.94 -10.12
N LYS A 81 -5.40 16.68 -10.27
CA LYS A 81 -5.78 17.33 -11.53
C LYS A 81 -5.40 18.81 -11.57
N ASP A 82 -4.67 19.28 -10.55
CA ASP A 82 -4.04 20.60 -10.52
C ASP A 82 -2.98 20.70 -11.63
#